data_AF-G9HDU3-F1
#
_entry.id   AF-G9HDU3-F1
#
_cell.length_a   1.000
_cell.length_b   1.000
_cell.length_c   1.000
_cell.angle_alpha   90.00
_cell.angle_beta   90.00
_cell.angle_gamma   90.00
#
_symmetry.space_group_name_H-M   'P 1'
#
loop_
_entity.id
_entity.type
_entity.pdbx_description
1 polymer ?
#
loop_
_entity_poly.entity_id
_entity_poly.type
_entity_poly.pdbx_seq_one_letter_code
_entity_poly.pdbx_strand_id
1 'polypeptide(L)' 'IAEVEHVLGVLDGAILVVSALEGVQPQTPLLFRASSVSVSHPDLR' A
#
# COMPACT_ATOMS: atom_id res chain seq x y z
N ILE A 1 12.35 4.11 0.45
CA ILE A 1 11.36 3.01 0.29
C ILE A 1 11.17 2.27 1.62
N ALA A 2 12.24 1.80 2.28
CA ALA A 2 12.15 1.07 3.56
C ALA A 2 11.28 1.73 4.66
N GLU A 3 11.37 3.05 4.85
CA GLU A 3 10.52 3.75 5.84
C GLU A 3 9.03 3.74 5.47
N VAL A 4 8.72 3.86 4.17
CA VAL A 4 7.34 3.80 3.65
C VAL A 4 6.77 2.38 3.83
N GLU A 5 7.56 1.35 3.58
CA GLU A 5 7.15 -0.04 3.81
C GLU A 5 6.88 -0.33 5.30
N HIS A 6 7.69 0.23 6.20
CA HIS A 6 7.49 0.11 7.64
C HIS A 6 6.18 0.76 8.09
N VAL A 7 5.92 2.00 7.65
CA VAL A 7 4.70 2.74 8.01
C VAL A 7 3.47 2.07 7.41
N LEU A 8 3.52 1.59 6.17
CA LEU A 8 2.41 0.85 5.56
C LEU A 8 2.12 -0.49 6.26
N GLY A 9 3.10 -1.09 6.94
CA GLY A 9 2.92 -2.33 7.67
C GLY A 9 2.20 -2.20 9.02
N VAL A 10 2.05 -0.98 9.55
CA VAL A 10 1.44 -0.73 10.87
C VAL A 10 0.14 0.08 10.81
N LEU A 11 -0.21 0.63 9.63
CA LEU A 11 -1.43 1.39 9.43
C LEU A 11 -2.57 0.47 8.95
N ASP A 12 -3.78 0.69 9.47
CA ASP A 12 -4.99 -0.01 9.02
C ASP A 12 -5.49 0.46 7.64
N GLY A 13 -4.90 1.53 7.10
CA GLY A 13 -5.25 2.05 5.79
C GLY A 13 -4.32 3.17 5.31
N ALA A 14 -4.26 3.34 3.99
CA ALA A 14 -3.52 4.41 3.33
C ALA A 14 -4.29 4.92 2.11
N ILE A 15 -4.21 6.23 1.84
CA ILE A 15 -4.85 6.85 0.67
C ILE A 15 -3.79 6.99 -0.43
N LEU A 16 -4.06 6.36 -1.57
CA LEU A 16 -3.26 6.57 -2.77
C LEU A 16 -3.83 7.74 -3.58
N VAL A 17 -3.02 8.78 -3.77
CA VAL A 17 -3.34 9.92 -4.62
C VAL A 17 -2.70 9.72 -5.99
N VAL A 18 -3.51 9.76 -7.05
CA VAL A 18 -3.05 9.64 -8.44
C VAL A 18 -3.32 10.93 -9.21
N SER A 19 -2.39 11.31 -10.09
CA SER A 19 -2.59 12.43 -11.00
C SER A 19 -3.39 12.01 -12.22
N ALA A 20 -4.47 12.72 -12.51
CA ALA A 20 -5.28 12.51 -13.71
C ALA A 20 -4.57 13.00 -14.99
N LEU A 21 -3.61 13.91 -14.87
CA LEU A 21 -2.92 14.52 -16.00
C LEU A 21 -1.63 13.78 -16.35
N GLU A 22 -0.83 13.43 -15.34
CA GLU A 22 0.47 12.78 -15.53
C GLU A 22 0.36 11.24 -15.52
N GLY A 23 -0.79 10.69 -15.13
CA GLY A 23 -1.02 9.26 -15.03
C GLY A 23 -0.26 8.61 -13.87
N VAL A 24 -0.05 7.30 -13.97
CA VAL A 24 0.54 6.48 -12.91
C VAL A 24 2.06 6.54 -12.99
N GLN A 25 2.69 7.24 -12.05
CA GLN A 25 4.16 7.29 -11.97
C GLN A 25 4.75 5.91 -11.62
N PRO A 26 5.99 5.56 -12.01
CA PRO A 26 6.59 4.22 -11.84
C PRO A 26 6.65 3.70 -10.40
N GLN A 27 6.60 4.58 -9.40
CA GLN A 27 6.59 4.22 -7.98
C GLN A 27 5.18 3.86 -7.47
N THR A 28 4.14 4.34 -8.13
CA THR A 28 2.72 4.16 -7.75
C THR A 28 2.29 2.68 -7.78
N PRO A 29 2.67 1.84 -8.78
CA PRO A 29 2.36 0.42 -8.77
C PRO A 29 3.08 -0.37 -7.66
N LEU A 30 4.27 0.08 -7.25
CA LEU A 30 5.02 -0.52 -6.15
C LEU A 30 4.34 -0.25 -4.80
N LEU A 31 3.86 0.97 -4.59
CA LEU A 31 3.06 1.32 -3.41
C LEU A 31 1.72 0.57 -3.39
N PHE A 32 1.08 0.38 -4.55
CA PHE A 32 -0.18 -0.38 -4.65
C PHE A 32 0.00 -1.85 -4.23
N ARG A 33 1.09 -2.50 -4.66
CA ARG A 33 1.45 -3.87 -4.24
C ARG A 33 1.87 -3.96 -2.78
N ALA A 34 2.52 -2.94 -2.23
CA ALA A 34 2.83 -2.90 -0.79
C ALA A 34 1.54 -2.78 0.05
N SER A 35 0.53 -2.06 -0.45
CA SER A 35 -0.78 -1.92 0.20
C SER A 35 -1.74 -3.09 0.02
N SER A 36 -1.45 -4.05 -0.88
CA SER A 36 -2.20 -5.31 -0.94
C SER A 36 -1.82 -6.18 0.25
N VAL A 37 -2.35 -5.80 1.41
CA VAL A 37 -2.30 -6.51 2.67
C VAL A 37 -2.85 -7.92 2.42
N SER A 38 -1.98 -8.92 2.55
CA SER A 38 -2.42 -10.29 2.78
C SER A 38 -3.07 -10.33 4.16
N VAL A 39 -4.39 -10.16 4.21
CA VAL A 39 -5.16 -10.34 5.44
C VAL A 39 -5.13 -11.84 5.76
N SER A 40 -4.07 -12.28 6.42
CA SER A 40 -4.09 -13.55 7.13
C SER A 40 -4.98 -13.33 8.34
N HIS A 41 -6.26 -13.70 8.22
CA HIS A 41 -7.16 -13.78 9.37
C HIS A 41 -6.62 -14.87 10.29
N PRO A 42 -5.98 -14.56 11.43
CA PRO A 42 -5.67 -15.57 12.41
C PRO A 42 -6.99 -15.90 13.11
N ASP A 43 -7.31 -17.18 13.17
CA ASP A 43 -8.25 -17.76 14.13
C ASP A 43 -9.74 -17.39 13.95
N LEU A 44 -10.39 -18.10 13.02
CA LEU A 44 -11.76 -18.60 13.28
C LEU A 44 -11.63 -20.03 13.85
N ARG A 45 -11.53 -20.13 15.18
CA ARG A 45 -11.81 -21.34 15.94
C ARG A 45 -12.91 -21.05 16.94
#